data_AF-A0A6M4PS00-F1
#
_entry.id   AF-A0A6M4PS00-F1
#
_cell.length_a   1.000
_cell.length_b   1.000
_cell.length_c   1.000
_cell.angle_alpha   90.00
_cell.angle_beta   90.00
_cell.angle_gamma   90.00
#
_symmetry.space_group_name_H-M   'P 1'
#
loop_
_entity.id
_entity.type
_entity.pdbx_description
1 polymer ?
#
loop_
_entity_poly.entity_id
_entity_poly.type
_entity_poly.pdbx_seq_one_letter_code
_entity_poly.pdbx_strand_id
1 'polypeptide(L)'
;MFNPARRTSVRQLLVAAGALTAIALSTAPSDAAQPAIQSAPSDCPKGYFCGYKKSNFQELGFRYKDCYKQEIPDGMGSGGSWYNNQTPGTYTGFYDKNGYYLSDSGPAPSSDPYGHWGPVWYVWNWC
;
A
#
# COMPACT_ATOMS: atom_id res chain seq x y z
N MET A 1 34.72 4.88 -34.53
CA MET A 1 33.47 4.25 -35.02
C MET A 1 32.30 5.07 -34.46
N PHE A 2 31.91 6.17 -35.11
CA PHE A 2 30.86 6.28 -36.13
C PHE A 2 29.49 5.70 -35.72
N ASN A 3 28.58 6.62 -35.40
CA ASN A 3 27.15 6.51 -35.10
C ASN A 3 26.35 6.25 -36.41
N PRO A 4 25.10 5.74 -36.37
CA PRO A 4 24.03 6.68 -36.75
C PRO A 4 22.65 6.49 -36.08
N ALA A 5 22.14 7.65 -35.69
CA ALA A 5 20.75 8.08 -35.65
C ALA A 5 19.74 7.30 -36.52
N ARG A 6 18.62 6.88 -35.91
CA ARG A 6 17.39 6.57 -36.64
C ARG A 6 16.52 7.83 -36.70
N ARG A 7 16.62 8.52 -37.83
CA ARG A 7 15.72 9.61 -38.23
C ARG A 7 14.34 9.02 -38.54
N THR A 8 13.28 9.61 -38.02
CA THR A 8 11.95 9.47 -38.64
C THR A 8 11.25 10.82 -38.65
N SER A 9 10.92 11.23 -39.87
CA SER A 9 10.39 12.49 -40.37
C SER A 9 9.42 13.24 -39.45
N VAL A 10 9.79 14.46 -39.04
CA VAL A 10 8.84 15.48 -38.58
C VAL A 10 8.23 16.11 -39.82
N ARG A 11 6.97 15.78 -40.13
CA ARG A 11 6.20 16.54 -41.13
C ARG A 11 5.85 17.89 -40.52
N GLN A 12 6.42 18.94 -41.08
CA GLN A 12 6.04 20.32 -40.81
C GLN A 12 4.59 20.53 -41.27
N LEU A 13 3.70 20.78 -40.31
CA LEU A 13 2.40 21.38 -40.58
C LEU A 13 2.50 22.85 -40.16
N LEU A 14 2.64 23.71 -41.16
CA LEU A 14 2.34 25.14 -41.05
C LEU A 14 0.83 25.27 -40.84
N VAL A 15 0.42 25.80 -39.69
CA VAL A 15 -0.96 26.26 -39.46
C VAL A 15 -0.92 27.72 -39.03
N ALA A 16 -1.76 28.49 -39.72
CA ALA A 16 -1.84 29.93 -39.74
C ALA A 16 -2.09 30.56 -38.36
N ALA A 17 -1.57 31.79 -38.22
CA ALA A 17 -1.78 32.67 -37.08
C ALA A 17 -3.28 32.97 -36.86
N GLY A 18 -3.79 32.55 -35.71
CA GLY A 18 -5.06 32.99 -35.14
C GLY A 18 -4.86 33.14 -33.64
N ALA A 19 -4.87 34.38 -33.15
CA ALA A 19 -4.69 34.70 -31.75
C ALA A 19 -5.89 34.19 -30.93
N LEU A 20 -5.66 33.17 -30.10
CA LEU A 20 -6.56 32.77 -29.02
C LEU A 20 -5.70 32.40 -27.80
N THR A 21 -5.97 33.06 -26.69
CA THR A 21 -5.29 32.97 -25.40
C THR A 21 -5.14 31.52 -24.95
N ALA A 22 -3.88 31.06 -24.85
CA ALA A 22 -3.55 29.79 -24.24
C ALA A 22 -3.84 29.87 -22.73
N ILE A 23 -4.97 29.32 -22.31
CA ILE A 23 -5.20 29.01 -20.90
C ILE A 23 -4.26 27.86 -20.57
N ALA A 24 -3.16 28.15 -19.89
CA ALA A 24 -2.30 27.13 -19.31
C ALA A 24 -3.10 26.36 -18.26
N LEU A 25 -3.65 25.21 -18.66
CA LEU A 25 -4.16 24.21 -17.72
C LEU A 25 -2.94 23.61 -17.01
N SER A 26 -2.54 24.24 -15.91
CA SER A 26 -1.60 23.68 -14.96
C SER A 26 -2.27 22.44 -14.35
N THR A 27 -2.02 21.27 -14.93
CA THR A 27 -2.32 19.99 -14.26
C THR A 27 -1.34 19.88 -13.09
N ALA A 28 -1.73 20.42 -11.94
CA ALA A 28 -1.03 20.14 -10.69
C ALA A 28 -1.02 18.61 -10.51
N PRO A 29 0.10 18.00 -10.10
CA PRO A 29 0.07 16.63 -9.65
C PRO A 29 -0.91 16.58 -8.47
N SER A 30 -1.99 15.82 -8.62
CA SER A 30 -2.84 15.46 -7.50
C SER A 30 -1.99 14.61 -6.57
N ASP A 31 -1.40 15.24 -5.54
CA ASP A 31 -1.07 14.55 -4.30
C ASP A 31 -2.41 14.01 -3.78
N ALA A 32 -2.72 12.76 -4.14
CA ALA A 32 -3.84 12.06 -3.57
C ALA A 32 -3.60 12.08 -2.06
N ALA A 33 -4.37 12.88 -1.34
CA ALA A 33 -4.24 13.05 0.10
C ALA A 33 -4.18 11.66 0.74
N GLN A 34 -2.98 11.25 1.18
CA GLN A 34 -2.83 10.00 1.90
C GLN A 34 -3.73 10.12 3.14
N PRO A 35 -4.60 9.14 3.41
CA PRO A 35 -5.42 9.16 4.61
C PRO A 35 -4.52 9.43 5.81
N ALA A 36 -4.88 10.42 6.63
CA ALA A 36 -4.16 10.68 7.86
C ALA A 36 -4.11 9.38 8.68
N ILE A 37 -2.91 8.94 9.06
CA ILE A 37 -2.72 7.72 9.82
C ILE A 37 -3.49 7.87 11.13
N GLN A 38 -4.56 7.11 11.28
CA GLN A 38 -5.34 7.06 12.52
C GLN A 38 -4.42 6.60 13.65
N SER A 39 -4.60 7.09 14.88
CA SER A 39 -3.86 6.56 16.02
C SER A 39 -4.08 5.06 16.17
N ALA A 40 -3.01 4.31 16.48
CA ALA A 40 -3.11 2.88 16.74
C ALA A 40 -4.18 2.59 17.83
N PRO A 41 -5.03 1.58 17.62
CA PRO A 41 -5.92 1.08 18.66
C PRO A 41 -5.15 0.68 19.92
N SER A 42 -5.77 0.84 21.10
CA SER A 42 -5.11 0.61 22.39
C SER A 42 -4.69 -0.85 22.61
N ASP A 43 -5.35 -1.78 21.94
CA ASP A 43 -5.06 -3.22 21.94
C ASP A 43 -4.01 -3.62 20.88
N CYS A 44 -3.46 -2.65 20.12
CA CYS A 44 -2.30 -2.81 19.26
C CYS A 44 -1.07 -2.06 19.81
N PRO A 45 -0.28 -2.67 20.70
CA PRO A 45 0.87 -2.01 21.30
C PRO A 45 1.94 -1.67 20.27
N LYS A 46 2.75 -0.66 20.59
CA LYS A 46 3.92 -0.29 19.78
C LYS A 46 4.86 -1.49 19.63
N GLY A 47 5.40 -1.67 18.43
CA GLY A 47 6.26 -2.81 18.05
C GLY A 47 5.50 -4.00 17.46
N TYR A 48 4.17 -3.95 17.34
CA TYR A 48 3.36 -5.05 16.84
C TYR A 48 2.65 -4.69 15.54
N PHE A 49 2.48 -5.71 14.70
CA PHE A 49 1.46 -5.76 13.66
C PHE A 49 0.21 -6.43 14.23
N CYS A 50 -0.96 -5.85 14.01
CA CYS A 50 -2.21 -6.31 14.61
C CYS A 50 -3.28 -6.53 13.53
N GLY A 51 -3.93 -7.69 13.57
CA GLY A 51 -5.04 -8.02 12.69
C GLY A 51 -6.35 -8.16 13.45
N TYR A 52 -7.42 -7.61 12.87
CA TYR A 52 -8.75 -7.55 13.45
C TYR A 52 -9.76 -8.28 12.55
N LYS A 53 -10.70 -9.00 13.17
CA LYS A 53 -11.70 -9.80 12.47
C LYS A 53 -12.78 -8.96 11.78
N LYS A 54 -12.93 -7.71 12.20
CA LYS A 54 -13.92 -6.77 11.65
C LYS A 54 -13.23 -5.49 11.17
N SER A 55 -13.94 -4.74 10.34
CA SER A 55 -13.51 -3.43 9.87
C SER A 55 -13.35 -2.44 11.01
N ASN A 56 -12.63 -1.35 10.75
CA ASN A 56 -12.40 -0.25 11.69
C ASN A 56 -11.79 -0.71 13.03
N PHE A 57 -10.85 -1.66 12.96
CA PHE A 57 -10.05 -2.15 14.08
C PHE A 57 -10.86 -2.77 15.22
N GLN A 58 -11.91 -3.50 14.88
CA GLN A 58 -12.78 -4.16 15.85
C GLN A 58 -12.47 -5.66 15.96
N GLU A 59 -12.50 -6.17 17.19
CA GLU A 59 -12.30 -7.58 17.51
C GLU A 59 -10.91 -8.08 17.10
N LEU A 60 -9.91 -7.80 17.95
CA LEU A 60 -8.53 -8.22 17.76
C LEU A 60 -8.47 -9.75 17.57
N GLY A 61 -7.97 -10.17 16.41
CA GLY A 61 -7.73 -11.57 16.09
C GLY A 61 -6.34 -12.02 16.51
N PHE A 62 -5.32 -11.22 16.17
CA PHE A 62 -3.93 -11.53 16.49
C PHE A 62 -3.06 -10.28 16.60
N ARG A 63 -1.90 -10.44 17.24
CA ARG A 63 -0.81 -9.46 17.24
C ARG A 63 0.52 -10.21 17.11
N TYR A 64 1.37 -9.78 16.19
CA TYR A 64 2.66 -10.40 15.97
C TYR A 64 3.77 -9.34 15.96
N LYS A 65 4.89 -9.67 16.57
CA LYS A 65 6.11 -8.85 16.56
C LYS A 65 7.30 -9.58 15.96
N ASP A 66 7.28 -10.91 15.99
CA ASP A 66 8.45 -11.72 15.70
C ASP A 66 8.74 -11.80 14.19
N CYS A 67 10.02 -11.96 13.86
CA CYS A 67 10.58 -11.74 12.53
C CYS A 67 10.54 -12.98 11.64
N TYR A 68 9.46 -13.76 11.71
CA TYR A 68 9.28 -14.97 10.90
C TYR A 68 7.83 -15.09 10.42
N LYS A 69 7.61 -15.94 9.42
CA LYS A 69 6.29 -16.20 8.83
C LYS A 69 5.40 -16.93 9.83
N GLN A 70 4.28 -16.31 10.19
CA GLN A 70 3.31 -16.78 11.19
C GLN A 70 1.94 -16.95 10.55
N GLU A 71 1.29 -18.08 10.81
CA GLU A 71 -0.07 -18.34 10.34
C GLU A 71 -1.06 -17.43 11.08
N ILE A 72 -2.06 -16.91 10.37
CA ILE A 72 -3.14 -16.14 11.01
C ILE A 72 -4.15 -17.11 11.63
N PRO A 73 -4.81 -16.75 12.74
CA PRO A 73 -5.82 -17.63 13.34
C PRO A 73 -7.00 -17.91 12.42
N ASP A 74 -7.66 -19.05 12.64
CA ASP A 74 -8.94 -19.36 12.01
C ASP A 74 -9.99 -18.27 12.25
N GLY A 75 -10.90 -18.12 11.28
CA GLY A 75 -12.00 -17.15 11.37
C GLY A 75 -11.63 -15.72 10.98
N MET A 76 -10.43 -15.48 10.45
CA MET A 76 -10.07 -14.18 9.88
C MET A 76 -10.65 -13.96 8.47
N GLY A 77 -11.05 -15.00 7.74
CA GLY A 77 -11.28 -14.96 6.28
C GLY A 77 -12.46 -14.12 5.76
N SER A 78 -13.31 -13.53 6.61
CA SER A 78 -14.50 -12.76 6.20
C SER A 78 -14.26 -11.27 5.92
N GLY A 79 -12.99 -10.85 5.81
CA GLY A 79 -12.59 -9.45 5.80
C GLY A 79 -12.16 -8.99 7.19
N GLY A 80 -11.87 -7.70 7.36
CA GLY A 80 -11.42 -7.17 8.64
C GLY A 80 -10.73 -5.83 8.52
N SER A 81 -9.69 -5.66 9.33
CA SER A 81 -8.79 -4.51 9.29
C SER A 81 -7.44 -4.87 9.91
N TRP A 82 -6.42 -4.05 9.68
CA TRP A 82 -5.11 -4.21 10.30
C TRP A 82 -4.44 -2.89 10.61
N TYR A 83 -3.55 -2.94 11.59
CA TYR A 83 -2.69 -1.81 11.95
C TYR A 83 -1.26 -2.29 12.13
N ASN A 84 -0.33 -1.67 11.42
CA ASN A 84 1.11 -1.85 11.61
C ASN A 84 1.63 -0.75 12.56
N ASN A 85 1.75 -1.10 13.84
CA ASN A 85 2.27 -0.21 14.88
C ASN A 85 3.73 -0.52 15.22
N GLN A 86 4.48 -1.10 14.28
CA GLN A 86 5.87 -1.48 14.49
C GLN A 86 6.80 -0.26 14.50
N THR A 87 8.12 -0.50 14.59
CA THR A 87 9.13 0.56 14.43
C THR A 87 8.95 1.26 13.09
N PRO A 88 9.03 2.60 13.01
CA PRO A 88 8.84 3.32 11.76
C PRO A 88 9.70 2.76 10.61
N GLY A 89 9.09 2.52 9.46
CA GLY A 89 9.74 1.91 8.30
C GLY A 89 9.72 0.38 8.26
N THR A 90 9.25 -0.30 9.30
CA THR A 90 9.06 -1.77 9.29
C THR A 90 7.83 -2.15 8.48
N TYR A 91 7.93 -3.24 7.72
CA TYR A 91 6.86 -3.77 6.88
C TYR A 91 6.36 -5.11 7.42
N THR A 92 5.10 -5.43 7.12
CA THR A 92 4.53 -6.76 7.26
C THR A 92 4.09 -7.26 5.89
N GLY A 93 4.62 -8.39 5.44
CA GLY A 93 4.17 -9.06 4.21
C GLY A 93 2.97 -9.97 4.48
N PHE A 94 2.06 -10.04 3.51
CA PHE A 94 0.89 -10.92 3.49
C PHE A 94 1.11 -12.07 2.49
N TYR A 95 0.78 -13.29 2.89
CA TYR A 95 1.04 -14.49 2.09
C TYR A 95 -0.19 -15.39 2.00
N ASP A 96 -0.34 -16.07 0.87
CA ASP A 96 -1.41 -17.05 0.63
C ASP A 96 -1.15 -18.40 1.34
N LYS A 97 -2.09 -19.34 1.20
CA LYS A 97 -2.00 -20.69 1.80
C LYS A 97 -0.77 -21.49 1.37
N ASN A 98 -0.24 -21.21 0.19
CA ASN A 98 0.95 -21.87 -0.36
C ASN A 98 2.24 -21.13 0.04
N GLY A 99 2.11 -20.01 0.77
CA GLY A 99 3.20 -19.17 1.20
C GLY A 99 3.69 -18.17 0.15
N TYR A 100 2.95 -17.99 -0.95
CA TYR A 100 3.26 -16.97 -1.97
C TYR A 100 2.91 -15.58 -1.47
N TYR A 101 3.73 -14.60 -1.86
CA TYR A 101 3.52 -13.20 -1.51
C TYR A 101 2.28 -12.63 -2.22
N LEU A 102 1.46 -11.90 -1.47
CA LEU A 102 0.27 -11.21 -1.98
C LEU A 102 0.49 -9.70 -2.06
N SER A 103 0.88 -9.10 -0.94
CA SER A 103 1.08 -7.66 -0.75
C SER A 103 1.78 -7.40 0.58
N ASP A 104 1.98 -6.13 0.94
CA ASP A 104 2.53 -5.71 2.23
C ASP A 104 1.70 -4.57 2.85
N SER A 105 1.95 -4.31 4.14
CA SER A 105 1.31 -3.26 4.92
C SER A 105 1.75 -1.84 4.54
N GLY A 106 2.76 -1.67 3.69
CA GLY A 106 3.55 -0.44 3.66
C GLY A 106 4.40 -0.23 4.93
N PRO A 107 5.19 0.85 4.98
CA PRO A 107 6.05 1.15 6.12
C PRO A 107 5.24 1.59 7.33
N ALA A 108 5.56 1.07 8.51
CA ALA A 108 4.95 1.54 9.76
C ALA A 108 5.25 3.04 10.02
N PRO A 109 4.32 3.79 10.66
CA PRO A 109 2.97 3.36 10.98
C PRO A 109 2.08 3.36 9.73
N SER A 110 1.32 2.29 9.55
CA SER A 110 0.37 2.14 8.45
C SER A 110 -0.85 1.34 8.90
N SER A 111 -1.96 1.48 8.18
CA SER A 111 -3.21 0.79 8.54
C SER A 111 -4.16 0.66 7.36
N ASP A 112 -5.04 -0.33 7.41
CA ASP A 112 -6.20 -0.47 6.53
C ASP A 112 -7.46 -0.79 7.36
N PRO A 113 -8.46 0.11 7.42
CA PRO A 113 -9.70 -0.13 8.14
C PRO A 113 -10.64 -1.15 7.44
N TYR A 114 -10.33 -1.58 6.21
CA TYR A 114 -11.13 -2.53 5.43
C TYR A 114 -10.29 -3.68 4.84
N GLY A 115 -9.26 -4.10 5.56
CA GLY A 115 -8.35 -5.17 5.14
C GLY A 115 -9.04 -6.47 4.72
N HIS A 116 -8.49 -7.11 3.69
CA HIS A 116 -9.00 -8.35 3.12
C HIS A 116 -8.18 -9.55 3.59
N TRP A 117 -8.64 -10.22 4.65
CA TRP A 117 -7.98 -11.40 5.18
C TRP A 117 -8.28 -12.71 4.44
N GLY A 118 -9.36 -12.77 3.66
CA GLY A 118 -9.76 -13.97 2.91
C GLY A 118 -8.63 -14.68 2.14
N PRO A 119 -7.76 -13.97 1.41
CA PRO A 119 -6.63 -14.59 0.72
C PRO A 119 -5.40 -14.82 1.60
N VAL A 120 -5.31 -14.18 2.77
CA VAL A 120 -4.13 -14.20 3.64
C VAL A 120 -4.18 -15.42 4.56
N TRP A 121 -3.10 -16.18 4.59
CA TRP A 121 -2.90 -17.31 5.50
C TRP A 121 -1.73 -17.08 6.44
N TYR A 122 -0.72 -16.34 6.00
CA TYR A 122 0.43 -16.02 6.82
C TYR A 122 0.77 -14.54 6.74
N VAL A 123 1.41 -14.05 7.80
CA VAL A 123 2.07 -12.75 7.83
C VAL A 123 3.52 -12.89 8.25
N TRP A 124 4.38 -12.02 7.73
CA TRP A 124 5.79 -11.97 8.13
C TRP A 124 6.23 -10.53 8.31
N ASN A 125 6.65 -10.22 9.53
CA ASN A 125 7.23 -8.93 9.88
C ASN A 125 8.70 -8.89 9.44
N TRP A 126 9.06 -7.89 8.62
CA TRP A 126 10.44 -7.68 8.19
C TRP A 126 11.20 -6.91 9.26
N CYS A 127 11.92 -7.68 10.06
CA CYS A 127 13.08 -7.20 10.79
C CYS A 127 14.32 -7.48 9.95
#